data_AF-A0A957G1Y1-F1
#
_entry.id   AF-A0A957G1Y1-F1
#
_cell.length_a   1.000
_cell.length_b   1.000
_cell.length_c   1.000
_cell.angle_alpha   90.00
_cell.angle_beta   90.00
_cell.angle_gamma   90.00
#
_symmetry.space_group_name_H-M   'P 1'
#
loop_
_entity.id
_entity.type
_entity.pdbx_description
1 polymer ?
#
loop_
_entity_poly.entity_id
_entity_poly.type
_entity_poly.pdbx_seq_one_letter_code
_entity_poly.pdbx_strand_id
1 'polypeptide(L)'
;VNGVRVTTQVLRHTFFRPNILFLHLRANSDLEELQQLVDKTAAYQMGIALLARHPIVELGREQLIQVWVSNQGPGWKHDLRESNLDLALLLAYQLAQNWHGHITLCMAVPDTPTKVKAETFLAELISLARLSQDTGIHVTVSPFAEALDQMPPADLVIFGLSHQPDMVFVHGLAQKLKSSCVFVRDSGDESVLA
;
A
#
# COMPACT_ATOMS: atom_id res chain seq x y z
N VAL A 1 -12.70 17.90 -9.54
CA VAL A 1 -13.78 16.96 -9.09
C VAL A 1 -14.87 16.54 -10.11
N ASN A 2 -15.65 17.45 -10.74
CA ASN A 2 -16.83 17.04 -11.56
C ASN A 2 -16.50 16.18 -12.80
N GLY A 3 -15.35 16.41 -13.44
CA GLY A 3 -14.91 15.61 -14.60
C GLY A 3 -14.63 14.14 -14.25
N VAL A 4 -14.02 13.86 -13.10
CA VAL A 4 -13.73 12.49 -12.65
C VAL A 4 -15.04 11.70 -12.47
N ARG A 5 -16.05 12.29 -11.84
CA ARG A 5 -17.36 11.64 -11.63
C ARG A 5 -18.05 11.26 -12.94
N VAL A 6 -18.06 12.18 -13.91
CA VAL A 6 -18.67 11.93 -15.23
C VAL A 6 -17.93 10.80 -15.95
N THR A 7 -16.60 10.83 -15.94
CA THR A 7 -15.77 9.78 -16.54
C THR A 7 -15.98 8.42 -15.85
N THR A 8 -16.02 8.34 -14.53
CA THR A 8 -16.28 7.09 -13.80
C THR A 8 -17.66 6.52 -14.13
N GLN A 9 -18.70 7.36 -14.22
CA GLN A 9 -20.07 6.92 -14.55
C GLN A 9 -20.21 6.42 -15.99
N VAL A 10 -19.53 7.06 -16.94
CA VAL A 10 -19.51 6.64 -18.34
C VAL A 10 -18.74 5.33 -18.52
N LEU A 11 -17.60 5.18 -17.84
CA LEU A 11 -16.75 4.00 -17.98
C LEU A 11 -17.33 2.73 -17.32
N ARG A 12 -18.32 2.83 -16.42
CA ARG A 12 -19.04 1.66 -15.86
C ARG A 12 -19.71 0.77 -16.92
N HIS A 13 -20.02 1.33 -18.08
CA HIS A 13 -20.68 0.62 -19.20
C HIS A 13 -19.70 0.11 -20.26
N THR A 14 -18.39 0.23 -20.04
CA THR A 14 -17.36 -0.29 -20.94
C THR A 14 -16.94 -1.71 -20.54
N PHE A 15 -16.43 -2.48 -21.51
CA PHE A 15 -16.01 -3.88 -21.29
C PHE A 15 -14.89 -4.01 -20.24
N PHE A 16 -14.01 -3.01 -20.16
CA PHE A 16 -13.02 -2.87 -19.08
C PHE A 16 -13.47 -1.78 -18.11
N ARG A 17 -14.18 -2.16 -17.05
CA ARG A 17 -14.57 -1.23 -16.00
C ARG A 17 -13.30 -0.77 -15.25
N PRO A 18 -13.10 0.53 -15.01
CA PRO A 18 -12.01 1.00 -14.15
C PRO A 18 -12.24 0.47 -12.74
N ASN A 19 -11.32 -0.37 -12.25
CA ASN A 19 -11.41 -0.97 -10.92
C ASN A 19 -10.50 -0.26 -9.90
N ILE A 20 -9.56 0.58 -10.38
CA ILE A 20 -8.63 1.34 -9.53
C ILE A 20 -8.60 2.79 -10.00
N LEU A 21 -8.80 3.73 -9.07
CA LEU A 21 -8.54 5.14 -9.28
C LEU A 21 -7.08 5.45 -8.91
N PHE A 22 -6.29 5.80 -9.91
CA PHE A 22 -4.89 6.17 -9.73
C PHE A 22 -4.74 7.69 -9.64
N LEU A 23 -4.12 8.19 -8.57
CA LEU A 23 -3.97 9.60 -8.25
C LEU A 23 -2.52 9.93 -7.88
N HIS A 24 -2.11 11.17 -8.13
CA HIS A 24 -0.81 11.66 -7.71
C HIS A 24 -0.93 12.51 -6.44
N LEU A 25 -0.12 12.18 -5.44
CA LEU A 25 0.11 12.99 -4.25
C LEU A 25 1.42 13.76 -4.42
N ARG A 26 1.32 15.04 -4.77
CA ARG A 26 2.45 15.94 -4.98
C ARG A 26 2.67 16.80 -3.74
N ALA A 27 3.85 17.40 -3.64
CA ALA A 27 4.17 18.30 -2.53
C ALA A 27 3.17 19.48 -2.42
N ASN A 28 2.65 19.96 -3.55
CA ASN A 28 1.68 21.06 -3.65
C ASN A 28 0.25 20.60 -3.96
N SER A 29 -0.09 19.33 -3.73
CA SER A 29 -1.45 18.85 -3.91
C SER A 29 -2.42 19.55 -2.94
N ASP A 30 -3.62 19.87 -3.43
CA ASP A 30 -4.74 20.26 -2.57
C ASP A 30 -5.25 19.02 -1.82
N LEU A 31 -4.94 18.97 -0.51
CA LEU A 31 -5.27 17.82 0.34
C LEU A 31 -6.77 17.72 0.59
N GLU A 32 -7.51 18.83 0.60
CA GLU A 32 -8.97 18.82 0.75
C GLU A 32 -9.63 18.26 -0.51
N GLU A 33 -9.19 18.67 -1.70
CA GLU A 33 -9.70 18.09 -2.95
C GLU A 33 -9.38 16.58 -3.03
N LEU A 34 -8.16 16.18 -2.66
CA LEU A 34 -7.78 14.76 -2.63
C LEU A 34 -8.61 13.96 -1.63
N GLN A 35 -8.83 14.47 -0.41
CA GLN A 35 -9.69 13.83 0.58
C GLN A 35 -11.09 13.62 0.00
N GLN A 36 -11.68 14.67 -0.58
CA GLN A 36 -13.01 14.56 -1.20
C GLN A 36 -13.06 13.55 -2.34
N LEU A 37 -12.01 13.44 -3.14
CA LEU A 37 -11.94 12.43 -4.21
C LEU A 37 -11.88 11.03 -3.60
N VAL A 38 -11.00 10.79 -2.63
CA VAL A 38 -10.85 9.50 -1.94
C VAL A 38 -12.16 9.06 -1.29
N ASP A 39 -12.84 9.97 -0.59
CA ASP A 39 -14.11 9.69 0.10
C ASP A 39 -15.23 9.36 -0.91
N LYS A 40 -15.35 10.14 -1.99
CA LYS A 40 -16.36 9.89 -3.04
C LYS A 40 -16.12 8.56 -3.75
N THR A 41 -14.87 8.15 -3.88
CA THR A 41 -14.49 6.91 -4.57
C THR A 41 -14.90 5.66 -3.80
N ALA A 42 -15.01 5.76 -2.46
CA ALA A 42 -15.48 4.65 -1.61
C ALA A 42 -16.89 4.18 -2.01
N ALA A 43 -17.74 5.09 -2.47
CA ALA A 43 -19.11 4.78 -2.90
C ALA A 43 -19.18 3.99 -4.22
N TYR A 44 -18.07 3.87 -4.96
CA TYR A 44 -18.07 3.27 -6.30
C TYR A 44 -17.49 1.86 -6.38
N GLN A 45 -17.07 1.27 -5.24
CA GLN A 45 -16.36 -0.03 -5.19
C GLN A 45 -15.14 -0.02 -6.13
N MET A 46 -14.34 1.03 -6.06
CA MET A 46 -13.08 1.12 -6.80
C MET A 46 -11.94 1.21 -5.79
N GLY A 47 -10.87 0.47 -6.07
CA GLY A 47 -9.62 0.59 -5.34
C GLY A 47 -9.01 1.96 -5.59
N ILE A 48 -8.07 2.35 -4.75
CA ILE A 48 -7.31 3.60 -4.89
C ILE A 48 -5.83 3.28 -4.87
N ALA A 49 -5.06 3.95 -5.72
CA ALA A 49 -3.62 4.03 -5.62
C ALA A 49 -3.18 5.50 -5.66
N LEU A 50 -2.63 6.00 -4.55
CA LEU A 50 -2.09 7.34 -4.41
C LEU A 50 -0.56 7.28 -4.50
N LEU A 51 -0.01 7.69 -5.64
CA LEU A 51 1.43 7.73 -5.86
C LEU A 51 2.02 9.07 -5.40
N ALA A 52 2.92 9.01 -4.42
CA ALA A 52 3.82 10.09 -4.08
C ALA A 52 5.24 9.76 -4.59
N ARG A 53 5.66 10.43 -5.66
CA ARG A 53 7.01 10.25 -6.21
C ARG A 53 8.00 11.10 -5.42
N HIS A 54 9.11 10.50 -5.00
CA HIS A 54 10.20 11.26 -4.41
C HIS A 54 10.83 12.18 -5.48
N PRO A 55 11.03 13.49 -5.21
CA PRO A 55 11.35 14.47 -6.23
C PRO A 55 12.73 14.30 -6.87
N ILE A 56 13.66 13.66 -6.16
CA ILE A 56 15.04 13.44 -6.62
C ILE A 56 15.24 12.00 -7.10
N VAL A 57 15.03 11.01 -6.22
CA VAL A 57 15.29 9.60 -6.57
C VAL A 57 14.23 9.00 -7.50
N GLU A 58 13.07 9.63 -7.66
CA GLU A 58 11.93 9.05 -8.38
C GLU A 58 11.68 7.59 -7.95
N LEU A 59 11.73 6.62 -8.86
CA LEU A 59 11.55 5.19 -8.57
C LEU A 59 12.89 4.46 -8.35
N GLY A 60 13.97 5.20 -8.10
CA GLY A 60 15.30 4.68 -7.82
C GLY A 60 15.83 3.79 -8.95
N ARG A 61 16.21 2.55 -8.61
CA ARG A 61 16.69 1.55 -9.57
C ARG A 61 15.61 0.59 -10.04
N GLU A 62 14.37 0.77 -9.58
CA GLU A 62 13.27 -0.14 -9.89
C GLU A 62 13.63 -1.59 -9.53
N GLN A 63 14.14 -1.83 -8.33
CA GLN A 63 14.55 -3.17 -7.86
C GLN A 63 13.98 -3.53 -6.49
N LEU A 64 13.91 -2.58 -5.57
CA LEU A 64 13.56 -2.86 -4.16
C LEU A 64 12.17 -2.34 -3.82
N ILE A 65 11.22 -3.25 -3.62
CA ILE A 65 9.85 -2.93 -3.25
C ILE A 65 9.60 -3.36 -1.81
N GLN A 66 9.20 -2.42 -0.96
CA GLN A 66 8.77 -2.71 0.41
C GLN A 66 7.25 -2.61 0.51
N VAL A 67 6.60 -3.59 1.14
CA VAL A 67 5.16 -3.55 1.43
C VAL A 67 4.97 -3.54 2.94
N TRP A 68 4.39 -2.47 3.46
CA TRP A 68 4.11 -2.35 4.88
C TRP A 68 2.78 -2.98 5.23
N VAL A 69 2.86 -3.95 6.13
CA VAL A 69 1.75 -4.73 6.64
C VAL A 69 1.39 -4.23 8.03
N SER A 70 0.13 -3.81 8.18
CA SER A 70 -0.39 -3.38 9.49
C SER A 70 -0.37 -4.53 10.50
N ASN A 71 -0.10 -4.21 11.76
CA ASN A 71 -0.13 -5.19 12.85
C ASN A 71 -1.56 -5.76 13.01
N GLN A 72 -1.66 -7.09 12.99
CA GLN A 72 -2.92 -7.84 13.02
C GLN A 72 -3.40 -8.17 14.45
N GLY A 73 -3.06 -7.32 15.43
CA GLY A 73 -3.61 -7.37 16.79
C GLY A 73 -3.30 -8.67 17.56
N PRO A 74 -3.89 -8.88 18.75
CA PRO A 74 -3.59 -10.03 19.59
C PRO A 74 -4.04 -11.37 19.00
N GLY A 75 -4.96 -11.34 18.01
CA GLY A 75 -5.55 -12.52 17.39
C GLY A 75 -4.83 -13.04 16.16
N TRP A 76 -4.04 -12.21 15.45
CA TRP A 76 -3.37 -12.57 14.18
C TRP A 76 -4.30 -13.21 13.13
N LYS A 77 -5.60 -12.92 13.24
CA LYS A 77 -6.69 -13.45 12.40
C LYS A 77 -7.43 -12.34 11.67
N HIS A 78 -6.91 -11.11 11.70
CA HIS A 78 -7.60 -10.01 11.02
C HIS A 78 -7.61 -10.29 9.52
N ASP A 79 -8.76 -10.01 8.94
CA ASP A 79 -9.04 -10.17 7.52
C ASP A 79 -8.08 -9.26 6.75
N LEU A 80 -7.35 -9.80 5.77
CA LEU A 80 -6.42 -9.04 4.92
C LEU A 80 -7.08 -7.79 4.31
N ARG A 81 -8.40 -7.88 4.11
CA ARG A 81 -9.27 -6.81 3.63
C ARG A 81 -9.33 -5.61 4.58
N GLU A 82 -9.37 -5.82 5.90
CA GLU A 82 -9.37 -4.72 6.87
C GLU A 82 -8.05 -3.92 6.81
N SER A 83 -6.96 -4.56 6.38
CA SER A 83 -5.64 -3.96 6.23
C SER A 83 -5.31 -3.42 4.83
N ASN A 84 -6.24 -3.50 3.87
CA ASN A 84 -6.03 -3.08 2.48
C ASN A 84 -4.78 -3.73 1.83
N LEU A 85 -4.60 -5.02 2.08
CA LEU A 85 -3.40 -5.75 1.65
C LEU A 85 -3.56 -6.43 0.30
N ASP A 86 -4.78 -6.69 -0.16
CA ASP A 86 -5.00 -7.45 -1.38
C ASP A 86 -4.44 -6.66 -2.58
N LEU A 87 -4.85 -5.39 -2.74
CA LEU A 87 -4.34 -4.55 -3.81
C LEU A 87 -2.86 -4.20 -3.61
N ALA A 88 -2.42 -4.03 -2.36
CA ALA A 88 -1.01 -3.74 -2.04
C ALA A 88 -0.08 -4.84 -2.55
N LEU A 89 -0.40 -6.09 -2.24
CA LEU A 89 0.40 -7.25 -2.63
C LEU A 89 0.30 -7.54 -4.12
N LEU A 90 -0.88 -7.41 -4.72
CA LEU A 90 -1.05 -7.57 -6.17
C LEU A 90 -0.25 -6.52 -6.95
N LEU A 91 -0.25 -5.26 -6.50
CA LEU A 91 0.58 -4.21 -7.10
C LEU A 91 2.07 -4.48 -6.92
N ALA A 92 2.49 -4.88 -5.71
CA ALA A 92 3.88 -5.23 -5.43
C ALA A 92 4.36 -6.39 -6.33
N TYR A 93 3.54 -7.44 -6.45
CA TYR A 93 3.82 -8.60 -7.29
C TYR A 93 3.95 -8.22 -8.76
N GLN A 94 2.99 -7.46 -9.30
CA GLN A 94 3.02 -7.04 -10.71
C GLN A 94 4.23 -6.14 -11.01
N LEU A 95 4.57 -5.24 -10.09
CA LEU A 95 5.75 -4.38 -10.22
C LEU A 95 7.03 -5.20 -10.16
N ALA A 96 7.16 -6.10 -9.19
CA ALA A 96 8.33 -6.97 -9.06
C ALA A 96 8.57 -7.82 -10.31
N GLN A 97 7.51 -8.35 -10.93
CA GLN A 97 7.60 -9.08 -12.21
C GLN A 97 8.13 -8.18 -13.33
N ASN A 98 7.61 -6.95 -13.45
CA ASN A 98 8.04 -6.02 -14.50
C ASN A 98 9.48 -5.54 -14.30
N TRP A 99 9.85 -5.33 -13.05
CA TRP A 99 11.13 -4.79 -12.62
C TRP A 99 12.23 -5.85 -12.49
N HIS A 100 11.86 -7.14 -12.48
CA HIS A 100 12.71 -8.21 -11.97
C HIS A 100 13.26 -7.86 -10.58
N GLY A 101 12.40 -7.27 -9.76
CA GLY A 101 12.72 -6.73 -8.44
C GLY A 101 12.41 -7.70 -7.31
N HIS A 102 12.81 -7.31 -6.10
CA HIS A 102 12.62 -8.06 -4.87
C HIS A 102 11.59 -7.37 -3.97
N ILE A 103 10.65 -8.16 -3.46
CA ILE A 103 9.64 -7.72 -2.49
C ILE A 103 10.17 -7.99 -1.08
N THR A 104 9.99 -7.05 -0.17
CA THR A 104 10.17 -7.27 1.27
C THR A 104 8.89 -6.87 2.00
N LEU A 105 8.31 -7.78 2.77
CA LEU A 105 7.18 -7.50 3.65
C LEU A 105 7.70 -6.93 4.98
N CYS A 106 7.16 -5.78 5.37
CA CYS A 106 7.63 -5.01 6.53
C CYS A 106 6.52 -4.88 7.57
N MET A 107 6.84 -5.06 8.85
CA MET A 107 5.88 -4.87 9.96
C MET A 107 6.55 -4.28 11.20
N ALA A 108 5.86 -3.33 11.84
CA ALA A 108 6.23 -2.80 13.15
C ALA A 108 5.38 -3.45 14.25
N VAL A 109 6.03 -3.89 15.34
CA VAL A 109 5.38 -4.57 16.46
C VAL A 109 5.83 -3.99 17.81
N PRO A 110 5.00 -4.08 18.86
CA PRO A 110 5.30 -3.49 20.17
C PRO A 110 6.38 -4.24 20.97
N ASP A 111 6.53 -5.56 20.79
CA ASP A 111 7.40 -6.39 21.61
C ASP A 111 7.94 -7.64 20.88
N THR A 112 8.99 -8.24 21.45
CA THR A 112 9.66 -9.42 20.90
C THR A 112 8.77 -10.67 20.79
N PRO A 113 7.92 -11.02 21.77
CA PRO A 113 6.93 -12.10 21.60
C PRO A 113 6.03 -11.89 20.38
N THR A 114 5.59 -10.66 20.14
CA THR A 114 4.74 -10.28 19.00
C THR A 114 5.51 -10.35 17.68
N LYS A 115 6.82 -10.06 17.68
CA LYS A 115 7.69 -10.22 16.50
C LYS A 115 7.70 -11.64 15.95
N VAL A 116 7.83 -12.67 16.80
CA VAL A 116 7.85 -14.07 16.34
C VAL A 116 6.54 -14.45 15.65
N LYS A 117 5.41 -13.97 16.18
CA LYS A 117 4.09 -14.17 15.57
C LYS A 117 3.97 -13.44 14.23
N ALA A 118 4.50 -12.23 14.14
CA ALA A 118 4.55 -11.43 12.91
C ALA A 118 5.34 -12.12 11.80
N GLU A 119 6.53 -12.62 12.12
CA GLU A 119 7.38 -13.32 11.14
C GLU A 119 6.69 -14.60 10.64
N THR A 120 6.02 -15.32 11.53
CA THR A 120 5.24 -16.52 11.16
C THR A 120 4.06 -16.14 10.25
N PHE A 121 3.29 -15.13 10.62
CA PHE A 121 2.17 -14.62 9.82
C PHE A 121 2.62 -14.17 8.42
N LEU A 122 3.71 -13.42 8.33
CA LEU A 122 4.23 -12.95 7.04
C LEU A 122 4.75 -14.09 6.16
N ALA A 123 5.35 -15.13 6.76
CA ALA A 123 5.77 -16.32 6.02
C ALA A 123 4.58 -17.13 5.49
N GLU A 124 3.51 -17.26 6.29
CA GLU A 124 2.25 -17.86 5.85
C GLU A 124 1.62 -17.04 4.72
N LEU A 125 1.60 -15.72 4.85
CA LEU A 125 1.08 -14.82 3.82
C LEU A 125 1.84 -14.96 2.49
N ILE A 126 3.18 -15.01 2.52
CA ILE A 126 4.02 -15.26 1.33
C ILE A 126 3.62 -16.58 0.65
N SER A 127 3.45 -17.64 1.45
CA SER A 127 3.07 -18.97 0.95
C SER A 127 1.68 -18.97 0.33
N LEU A 128 0.68 -18.42 1.03
CA LEU A 128 -0.71 -18.41 0.60
C LEU A 128 -0.90 -17.53 -0.65
N ALA A 129 -0.24 -16.37 -0.70
CA ALA A 129 -0.26 -15.46 -1.85
C ALA A 129 0.65 -15.93 -3.01
N ARG A 130 1.37 -17.04 -2.86
CA ARG A 130 2.31 -17.61 -3.84
C ARG A 130 3.33 -16.58 -4.34
N LEU A 131 3.78 -15.71 -3.45
CA LEU A 131 4.87 -14.77 -3.75
C LEU A 131 6.17 -15.55 -3.98
N SER A 132 7.14 -14.89 -4.61
CA SER A 132 8.43 -15.53 -4.91
C SER A 132 9.14 -15.96 -3.63
N GLN A 133 9.88 -17.08 -3.68
CA GLN A 133 10.55 -17.66 -2.51
C GLN A 133 11.66 -16.76 -1.93
N ASP A 134 12.17 -15.82 -2.71
CA ASP A 134 13.12 -14.80 -2.30
C ASP A 134 12.47 -13.54 -1.68
N THR A 135 11.14 -13.54 -1.49
CA THR A 135 10.44 -12.46 -0.80
C THR A 135 10.97 -12.34 0.63
N GLY A 136 11.49 -11.17 0.98
CA GLY A 136 12.05 -10.89 2.30
C GLY A 136 10.98 -10.62 3.36
N ILE A 137 11.33 -10.84 4.63
CA ILE A 137 10.54 -10.43 5.79
C ILE A 137 11.40 -9.51 6.66
N HIS A 138 10.87 -8.36 7.04
CA HIS A 138 11.50 -7.44 7.98
C HIS A 138 10.52 -7.03 9.07
N VAL A 139 10.80 -7.43 10.31
CA VAL A 139 9.98 -7.08 11.48
C VAL A 139 10.79 -6.31 12.52
N THR A 140 10.31 -5.11 12.85
CA THR A 140 10.96 -4.17 13.77
C THR A 140 10.16 -4.05 15.06
N VAL A 141 10.82 -4.20 16.21
CA VAL A 141 10.20 -4.01 17.53
C VAL A 141 10.32 -2.55 17.93
N SER A 142 9.39 -1.73 17.44
CA SER A 142 9.33 -0.29 17.73
C SER A 142 7.99 0.28 17.25
N PRO A 143 7.59 1.48 17.70
CA PRO A 143 6.48 2.21 17.10
C PRO A 143 6.67 2.39 15.58
N PHE A 144 5.58 2.37 14.82
CA PHE A 144 5.60 2.46 13.36
C PHE A 144 6.44 3.64 12.82
N ALA A 145 6.32 4.81 13.44
CA ALA A 145 7.11 5.99 13.04
C ALA A 145 8.62 5.78 13.19
N GLU A 146 9.06 5.13 14.27
CA GLU A 146 10.48 4.84 14.50
C GLU A 146 10.98 3.70 13.61
N ALA A 147 10.12 2.70 13.34
CA ALA A 147 10.44 1.60 12.44
C ALA A 147 10.71 2.12 11.01
N LEU A 148 9.94 3.09 10.54
CA LEU A 148 10.14 3.73 9.23
C LEU A 148 11.51 4.39 9.11
N ASP A 149 12.01 5.01 10.17
CA ASP A 149 13.32 5.67 10.17
C ASP A 149 14.50 4.67 10.17
N GLN A 150 14.26 3.45 10.68
CA GLN A 150 15.26 2.38 10.75
C GLN A 150 15.30 1.51 9.48
N MET A 151 14.31 1.65 8.60
CA MET A 151 14.20 0.79 7.42
C MET A 151 15.35 1.04 6.42
N PRO A 152 15.90 -0.03 5.82
CA PRO A 152 16.78 0.10 4.67
C PRO A 152 16.08 0.86 3.53
N PRO A 153 16.83 1.60 2.70
CA PRO A 153 16.26 2.27 1.52
C PRO A 153 15.57 1.30 0.57
N ALA A 154 14.44 1.72 0.01
CA ALA A 154 13.74 1.05 -1.08
C ALA A 154 13.58 1.98 -2.28
N ASP A 155 13.30 1.41 -3.43
CA ASP A 155 12.91 2.15 -4.64
C ASP A 155 11.43 2.56 -4.57
N LEU A 156 10.60 1.68 -4.02
CA LEU A 156 9.17 1.91 -3.81
C LEU A 156 8.70 1.34 -2.47
N VAL A 157 7.91 2.12 -1.74
CA VAL A 157 7.26 1.68 -0.49
C VAL A 157 5.74 1.70 -0.65
N ILE A 158 5.08 0.58 -0.41
CA ILE A 158 3.63 0.43 -0.55
C ILE A 158 3.01 0.32 0.83
N PHE A 159 1.97 1.12 1.08
CA PHE A 159 1.22 1.15 2.33
C PHE A 159 -0.26 0.93 2.08
N GLY A 160 -0.94 0.22 2.97
CA GLY A 160 -2.40 0.25 3.06
C GLY A 160 -2.90 1.66 3.45
N LEU A 161 -3.93 2.13 2.77
CA LEU A 161 -4.65 3.38 3.03
C LEU A 161 -5.95 3.04 3.74
N SER A 162 -6.17 3.59 4.93
CA SER A 162 -7.41 3.36 5.67
C SER A 162 -8.64 3.84 4.89
N HIS A 163 -9.82 3.31 5.22
CA HIS A 163 -11.08 3.72 4.58
C HIS A 163 -11.39 5.20 4.76
N GLN A 164 -11.05 5.75 5.93
CA GLN A 164 -11.09 7.18 6.23
C GLN A 164 -9.65 7.65 6.47
N PRO A 165 -8.89 7.93 5.40
CA PRO A 165 -7.51 8.35 5.55
C PRO A 165 -7.45 9.79 6.00
N ASP A 166 -6.49 10.09 6.86
CA ASP A 166 -6.04 11.46 7.13
C ASP A 166 -5.01 11.82 6.05
N MET A 167 -5.43 12.61 5.06
CA MET A 167 -4.54 13.02 3.97
C MET A 167 -3.38 13.91 4.43
N VAL A 168 -3.49 14.60 5.58
CA VAL A 168 -2.37 15.36 6.17
C VAL A 168 -1.31 14.40 6.70
N PHE A 169 -1.73 13.35 7.41
CA PHE A 169 -0.82 12.30 7.85
C PHE A 169 -0.14 11.59 6.67
N VAL A 170 -0.93 11.18 5.66
CA VAL A 170 -0.43 10.48 4.46
C VAL A 170 0.58 11.33 3.71
N HIS A 171 0.29 12.63 3.51
CA HIS A 171 1.21 13.57 2.87
C HIS A 171 2.48 13.79 3.70
N GLY A 172 2.34 13.98 5.02
CA GLY A 172 3.48 14.12 5.93
C GLY A 172 4.39 12.89 5.94
N LEU A 173 3.81 11.68 5.88
CA LEU A 173 4.56 10.43 5.76
C LEU A 173 5.32 10.35 4.43
N ALA A 174 4.66 10.68 3.32
CA ALA A 174 5.29 10.71 2.00
C ALA A 174 6.47 11.68 1.91
N GLN A 175 6.41 12.81 2.60
CA GLN A 175 7.51 13.80 2.64
C GLN A 175 8.70 13.38 3.50
N LYS A 176 8.47 12.55 4.53
CA LYS A 176 9.53 12.06 5.42
C LYS A 176 10.31 10.90 4.82
N LEU A 177 9.64 10.08 4.01
CA LEU A 177 10.26 8.94 3.35
C LEU A 177 11.30 9.39 2.32
N LYS A 178 12.43 8.68 2.29
CA LYS A 178 13.52 8.91 1.34
C LYS A 178 13.33 8.16 0.00
N SER A 179 12.12 7.67 -0.23
CA SER A 179 11.75 6.77 -1.32
C SER A 179 10.38 7.17 -1.87
N SER A 180 10.07 6.82 -3.12
CA SER A 180 8.70 6.93 -3.61
C SER A 180 7.79 6.01 -2.83
N CYS A 181 6.53 6.42 -2.64
CA CYS A 181 5.54 5.57 -2.00
C CYS A 181 4.19 5.57 -2.71
N VAL A 182 3.48 4.45 -2.54
CA VAL A 182 2.10 4.27 -3.02
C VAL A 182 1.23 3.91 -1.83
N PHE A 183 0.15 4.64 -1.64
CA PHE A 183 -0.88 4.32 -0.66
C PHE A 183 -2.06 3.68 -1.38
N VAL A 184 -2.47 2.50 -0.94
CA VAL A 184 -3.43 1.66 -1.66
C VAL A 184 -4.65 1.36 -0.80
N ARG A 185 -5.83 1.48 -1.38
CA ARG A 185 -7.08 1.06 -0.74
C ARG A 185 -7.74 0.03 -1.62
N ASP A 186 -8.17 -1.08 -1.03
CA ASP A 186 -8.87 -2.14 -1.75
C ASP A 186 -10.26 -1.63 -2.16
N SER A 187 -10.76 -2.12 -3.30
CA SER A 187 -12.17 -1.97 -3.69
C SER A 187 -13.10 -2.85 -2.85
N GLY A 188 -12.57 -3.97 -2.33
CA GLY A 188 -13.30 -5.03 -1.61
C GLY A 188 -13.58 -6.27 -2.46
N ASP A 189 -13.35 -6.18 -3.77
CA ASP A 189 -13.47 -7.30 -4.72
C ASP A 189 -12.13 -7.99 -5.00
N GLU A 190 -11.00 -7.36 -4.61
CA GLU A 190 -9.69 -7.96 -4.70
C GLU A 190 -9.57 -9.15 -3.74
N SER A 191 -8.77 -10.12 -4.16
CA SER A 191 -8.32 -11.20 -3.28
C SER A 191 -6.98 -11.72 -3.79
N VAL A 192 -5.94 -11.56 -2.98
CA VAL A 192 -4.60 -12.09 -3.27
C VAL A 192 -4.52 -13.60 -3.01
N LEU A 193 -5.49 -14.16 -2.29
CA LEU A 193 -5.53 -15.56 -1.88
C LEU A 193 -6.49 -16.43 -2.71
N ALA A 194 -7.22 -15.84 -3.65
CA ALA A 194 -8.24 -16.51 -4.45
C ALA A 194 -7.67 -17.39 -5.58
#